data_AF-A0A7C0X528-F1
#
_entry.id   AF-A0A7C0X528-F1
#
_cell.length_a   1.000
_cell.length_b   1.000
_cell.length_c   1.000
_cell.angle_alpha   90.00
_cell.angle_beta   90.00
_cell.angle_gamma   90.00
#
_symmetry.space_group_name_H-M   'P 1'
#
loop_
_entity.id
_entity.type
_entity.pdbx_description
1 polymer ?
#
loop_
_entity_poly.entity_id
_entity_poly.type
_entity_poly.pdbx_seq_one_letter_code
_entity_poly.pdbx_strand_id
1 'polypeptide(L)'
;MRSAVICIVFAFCFLFTSNLLSKNNVNTNIMLKVSDLKIDGHKNIKEREIRDVMQIKEGESYKSYILEYLIGSDEEIIKEFYRKKGYFNALVSVDMNYKKGDEVEVSVNIEEGECCKIVRVDIIGEMTDEERKRLWKQTDLDIGEEYSEDIVNASELDIFMYLAEQSYIYADVYTDVHLNEDKTECEIIFNVDRGHKAFFGDCAIKGLSEVDEEIVRREFLFKKGDPYKPSIVSETKSRIYRTGLFSDLDFKPLGYEGEPTYVDLLLVVREEKQQYLEVYPGYESPDRVKFGLGWGHNNFIGNNRQFSIGGDISYGFASKEDEENVNVSLFEPYLFGLRVVGRVGLYIQRVGKKTYEYLKLGSEFGVEKELTERVSVFETCDMARVWAKGDLEDSGLEEGPRYTTS
;
A
#
# COMPACT_ATOMS: atom_id res chain seq x y z
N MET A 1 49.48 -29.75 15.80
CA MET A 1 49.27 -28.34 16.18
C MET A 1 48.00 -27.84 15.52
N ARG A 2 47.15 -27.12 16.27
CA ARG A 2 45.80 -26.61 15.89
C ARG A 2 44.61 -27.57 16.01
N SER A 3 44.38 -28.11 17.21
CA SER A 3 43.01 -28.44 17.68
C SER A 3 42.83 -28.33 19.21
N ALA A 4 43.80 -27.77 19.95
CA ALA A 4 43.81 -27.82 21.41
C ALA A 4 43.50 -26.49 22.13
N VAL A 5 43.09 -25.44 21.40
CA VAL A 5 42.89 -24.09 21.98
C VAL A 5 41.41 -23.71 22.12
N ILE A 6 40.47 -24.44 21.50
CA ILE A 6 39.03 -24.12 21.58
C ILE A 6 38.32 -24.78 22.78
N CYS A 7 38.89 -25.84 23.38
CA CYS A 7 38.28 -26.50 24.54
C CYS A 7 38.57 -25.82 25.90
N ILE A 8 39.56 -24.93 26.00
CA ILE A 8 39.95 -24.34 27.29
C ILE A 8 39.12 -23.08 27.63
N VAL A 9 38.55 -22.38 26.63
CA VAL A 9 37.65 -21.23 26.88
C VAL A 9 36.25 -21.69 27.30
N PHE A 10 35.74 -22.80 26.74
CA PHE A 10 34.44 -23.35 27.15
C PHE A 10 34.47 -24.03 28.55
N ALA A 11 35.60 -24.59 28.96
CA ALA A 11 35.74 -25.20 30.29
C ALA A 11 35.84 -24.14 31.42
N PHE A 12 36.32 -22.93 31.12
CA PHE A 12 36.36 -21.84 32.12
C PHE A 12 35.01 -21.13 32.29
N CYS A 13 34.16 -21.06 31.26
CA CYS A 13 32.79 -20.55 31.42
C CYS A 13 31.88 -21.51 32.20
N PHE A 14 32.11 -22.83 32.15
CA PHE A 14 31.29 -23.80 32.90
C PHE A 14 31.69 -23.95 34.38
N LEU A 15 32.92 -23.57 34.75
CA LEU A 15 33.38 -23.60 36.14
C LEU A 15 33.22 -22.25 36.87
N PHE A 16 33.00 -21.15 36.15
CA PHE A 16 32.62 -19.86 36.76
C PHE A 16 31.11 -19.69 36.96
N THR A 17 30.27 -20.42 36.23
CA THR A 17 28.82 -20.44 36.46
C THR A 17 28.41 -21.31 37.66
N SER A 18 29.23 -22.29 38.06
CA SER A 18 28.90 -23.20 39.16
C SER A 18 29.28 -22.68 40.56
N ASN A 19 30.08 -21.63 40.69
CA ASN A 19 30.49 -21.07 42.00
C ASN A 19 29.96 -19.66 42.32
N LEU A 20 29.23 -19.02 41.41
CA LEU A 20 28.43 -17.82 41.74
C LEU A 20 26.93 -18.12 41.98
N LEU A 21 26.47 -19.35 41.72
CA LEU A 21 25.10 -19.81 42.02
C LEU A 21 24.95 -20.40 43.44
N SER A 22 25.87 -20.10 44.36
CA SER A 22 25.85 -20.63 45.73
C SER A 22 25.61 -19.58 46.83
N LYS A 23 25.32 -18.32 46.49
CA LYS A 23 24.91 -17.31 47.48
C LYS A 23 23.87 -16.36 46.91
N ASN A 24 22.65 -16.88 46.78
CA ASN A 24 21.42 -16.26 47.28
C ASN A 24 20.26 -17.15 46.82
N ASN A 25 19.59 -17.79 47.77
CA ASN A 25 18.31 -18.47 47.55
C ASN A 25 17.25 -17.43 47.17
N VAL A 26 17.16 -17.09 45.89
CA VAL A 26 15.98 -16.44 45.32
C VAL A 26 15.27 -17.51 44.50
N ASN A 27 14.01 -17.77 44.81
CA ASN A 27 13.16 -18.70 44.05
C ASN A 27 12.97 -18.18 42.62
N THR A 28 13.79 -18.65 41.66
CA THR A 28 13.81 -18.12 40.27
C THR A 28 12.75 -18.71 39.33
N ASN A 29 11.79 -19.49 39.85
CA ASN A 29 10.78 -20.18 39.04
C ASN A 29 9.33 -19.79 39.39
N ILE A 30 9.15 -18.67 40.07
CA ILE A 30 7.82 -18.14 40.39
C ILE A 30 7.27 -17.45 39.14
N MET A 31 6.11 -17.92 38.69
CA MET A 31 5.31 -17.27 37.66
C MET A 31 4.41 -16.26 38.35
N LEU A 32 4.59 -14.97 38.08
CA LEU A 32 3.76 -13.90 38.61
C LEU A 32 2.72 -13.51 37.55
N LYS A 33 1.45 -13.50 37.93
CA LYS A 33 0.36 -13.02 37.08
C LYS A 33 0.07 -11.56 37.38
N VAL A 34 0.12 -10.70 36.35
CA VAL A 34 -0.30 -9.30 36.45
C VAL A 34 -1.82 -9.29 36.53
N SER A 35 -2.38 -9.14 37.72
CA SER A 35 -3.83 -9.20 37.93
C SER A 35 -4.52 -7.85 37.77
N ASP A 36 -3.75 -6.76 37.87
CA ASP A 36 -4.24 -5.39 37.75
C ASP A 36 -3.11 -4.50 37.21
N LEU A 37 -3.42 -3.65 36.24
CA LEU A 37 -2.51 -2.67 35.68
C LEU A 37 -3.18 -1.30 35.79
N LYS A 38 -2.64 -0.43 36.63
CA LYS A 38 -3.14 0.93 36.85
C LYS A 38 -2.19 1.94 36.25
N ILE A 39 -2.74 2.95 35.58
CA ILE A 39 -1.99 4.08 35.03
C ILE A 39 -2.63 5.34 35.57
N ASP A 40 -1.86 6.09 36.36
CA ASP A 40 -2.31 7.29 37.04
C ASP A 40 -1.48 8.50 36.60
N GLY A 41 -2.10 9.69 36.65
CA GLY A 41 -1.42 10.96 36.37
C GLY A 41 -1.35 11.38 34.89
N HIS A 42 -1.80 10.52 33.97
CA HIS A 42 -2.03 10.90 32.57
C HIS A 42 -3.21 11.90 32.47
N LYS A 43 -3.07 12.98 31.69
CA LYS A 43 -4.09 14.03 31.53
C LYS A 43 -4.37 14.32 30.07
N ASN A 44 -3.33 14.55 29.28
CA ASN A 44 -3.45 14.94 27.88
C ASN A 44 -3.37 13.71 26.94
N ILE A 45 -2.63 12.68 27.36
CA ILE A 45 -2.52 11.42 26.63
C ILE A 45 -3.58 10.44 27.11
N LYS A 46 -4.20 9.72 26.16
CA LYS A 46 -5.16 8.66 26.48
C LYS A 46 -4.44 7.45 27.05
N GLU A 47 -4.99 6.89 28.12
CA GLU A 47 -4.48 5.68 28.78
C GLU A 47 -4.21 4.52 27.80
N ARG A 48 -5.09 4.36 26.80
CA ARG A 48 -4.94 3.33 25.76
C ARG A 48 -3.61 3.45 25.02
N GLU A 49 -3.20 4.66 24.64
CA GLU A 49 -1.97 4.87 23.87
C GLU A 49 -0.73 4.49 24.69
N ILE A 50 -0.76 4.75 26.00
CA ILE A 50 0.28 4.34 26.95
C ILE A 50 0.29 2.80 27.05
N ARG A 51 -0.88 2.17 27.21
CA ARG A 51 -0.99 0.70 27.24
C ARG A 51 -0.52 0.04 25.95
N ASP A 52 -0.70 0.68 24.80
CA ASP A 52 -0.30 0.15 23.49
C ASP A 52 1.24 0.08 23.36
N VAL A 53 1.98 1.03 23.94
CA VAL A 53 3.47 1.01 23.94
C VAL A 53 4.09 0.11 25.01
N MET A 54 3.37 -0.14 26.11
CA MET A 54 3.85 -1.02 27.19
C MET A 54 4.06 -2.47 26.73
N GLN A 55 5.09 -3.10 27.27
CA GLN A 55 5.38 -4.52 27.10
C GLN A 55 4.58 -5.37 28.09
N ILE A 56 4.40 -4.90 29.33
CA ILE A 56 3.59 -5.58 30.34
C ILE A 56 2.11 -5.45 29.98
N LYS A 57 1.41 -6.60 29.98
CA LYS A 57 -0.03 -6.67 29.72
C LYS A 57 -0.78 -7.25 30.92
N GLU A 58 -1.94 -6.66 31.18
CA GLU A 58 -2.85 -7.12 32.22
C GLU A 58 -3.40 -8.52 31.89
N GLY A 59 -3.42 -9.41 32.88
CA GLY A 59 -3.87 -10.80 32.75
C GLY A 59 -2.77 -11.79 32.33
N GLU A 60 -1.62 -11.32 31.86
CA GLU A 60 -0.49 -12.18 31.48
C GLU A 60 0.33 -12.66 32.69
N SER A 61 1.04 -13.78 32.51
CA SER A 61 1.93 -14.34 33.54
C SER A 61 3.37 -14.35 33.06
N TYR A 62 4.25 -13.79 33.88
CA TYR A 62 5.68 -13.66 33.58
C TYR A 62 6.50 -14.37 34.64
N LYS A 63 7.70 -14.82 34.29
CA LYS A 63 8.66 -15.24 35.32
C LYS A 63 9.09 -14.02 36.11
N SER A 64 9.25 -14.13 37.42
CA SER A 64 9.50 -12.97 38.30
C SER A 64 10.66 -12.08 37.84
N TYR A 65 11.78 -12.68 37.42
CA TYR A 65 12.96 -11.95 36.95
C TYR A 65 12.75 -11.25 35.60
N ILE A 66 11.84 -11.78 34.76
CA ILE A 66 11.47 -11.12 33.50
C ILE A 66 10.59 -9.92 33.82
N LEU A 67 9.61 -10.09 34.70
CA LEU A 67 8.73 -8.99 35.09
C LEU A 67 9.51 -7.85 35.74
N GLU A 68 10.46 -8.16 36.61
CA GLU A 68 11.35 -7.17 37.23
C GLU A 68 12.17 -6.39 36.20
N TYR A 69 12.64 -7.06 35.13
CA TYR A 69 13.30 -6.40 34.02
C TYR A 69 12.33 -5.54 33.18
N LEU A 70 11.12 -6.04 32.91
CA LEU A 70 10.12 -5.34 32.12
C LEU A 70 9.63 -4.06 32.78
N ILE A 71 9.62 -3.97 34.12
CA ILE A 71 9.25 -2.75 34.84
C ILE A 71 10.16 -1.58 34.45
N GLY A 72 11.48 -1.77 34.53
CA GLY A 72 12.43 -0.73 34.14
C GLY A 72 12.44 -0.47 32.64
N SER A 73 12.15 -1.49 31.83
CA SER A 73 11.99 -1.35 30.38
C SER A 73 10.78 -0.48 30.03
N ASP A 74 9.61 -0.77 30.62
CA ASP A 74 8.38 -0.01 30.39
C ASP A 74 8.46 1.42 30.93
N GLU A 75 9.15 1.66 32.06
CA GLU A 75 9.41 3.01 32.56
C GLU A 75 10.12 3.87 31.51
N GLU A 76 11.20 3.37 30.91
CA GLU A 76 11.94 4.08 29.88
C GLU A 76 11.16 4.18 28.56
N ILE A 77 10.41 3.14 28.15
CA ILE A 77 9.56 3.17 26.94
C ILE A 77 8.48 4.25 27.06
N ILE A 78 7.79 4.32 28.20
CA ILE A 78 6.73 5.31 28.44
C ILE A 78 7.33 6.71 28.48
N LYS A 79 8.47 6.89 29.17
CA LYS A 79 9.16 8.18 29.23
C LYS A 79 9.60 8.66 27.85
N GLU A 80 10.12 7.77 27.02
CA GLU A 80 10.47 8.10 25.64
C GLU A 80 9.22 8.41 24.81
N PHE A 81 8.14 7.65 24.97
CA PHE A 81 6.86 7.94 24.32
C PHE A 81 6.34 9.35 24.66
N TYR A 82 6.41 9.77 25.93
CA TYR A 82 6.04 11.12 26.35
C TYR A 82 6.95 12.19 25.73
N ARG A 83 8.26 11.95 25.63
CA ARG A 83 9.20 12.86 24.94
C ARG A 83 8.85 13.04 23.47
N LYS A 84 8.49 11.96 22.77
CA LYS A 84 8.05 12.01 21.36
C LYS A 84 6.77 12.84 21.18
N LYS A 85 5.94 12.93 22.22
CA LYS A 85 4.74 13.78 22.28
C LYS A 85 4.98 15.18 22.84
N GLY A 86 6.25 15.58 23.05
CA GLY A 86 6.62 16.94 23.48
C GLY A 86 6.71 17.15 24.99
N TYR A 87 6.51 16.12 25.81
CA TYR A 87 6.60 16.20 27.27
C TYR A 87 8.01 15.86 27.76
N PHE A 88 8.99 16.73 27.50
CA PHE A 88 10.41 16.48 27.80
C PHE A 88 10.75 16.44 29.30
N ASN A 89 9.86 16.95 30.15
CA ASN A 89 9.98 16.92 31.60
C ASN A 89 9.11 15.85 32.25
N ALA A 90 8.50 14.95 31.47
CA ALA A 90 7.70 13.87 32.00
C ALA A 90 8.51 13.01 32.97
N LEU A 91 7.96 12.79 34.16
CA LEU A 91 8.47 11.83 35.14
C LEU A 91 7.54 10.63 35.11
N VAL A 92 8.12 9.44 35.00
CA VAL A 92 7.40 8.17 34.97
C VAL A 92 8.03 7.27 36.02
N SER A 93 7.20 6.65 36.85
CA SER A 93 7.62 5.54 37.70
C SER A 93 6.72 4.34 37.47
N VAL A 94 7.33 3.16 37.36
CA VAL A 94 6.57 1.90 37.27
C VAL A 94 6.88 1.07 38.51
N ASP A 95 5.85 0.82 39.30
CA ASP A 95 5.94 0.12 40.57
C ASP A 95 5.22 -1.23 40.51
N MET A 96 5.76 -2.24 41.18
CA MET A 96 5.15 -3.56 41.32
C MET A 96 4.86 -3.87 42.78
N ASN A 97 3.60 -4.22 43.06
CA ASN A 97 3.12 -4.59 44.37
C ASN A 97 2.63 -6.03 44.39
N TYR A 98 3.21 -6.86 45.27
CA TYR A 98 2.77 -8.24 45.46
C TYR A 98 1.39 -8.30 46.14
N LYS A 99 0.44 -8.98 45.51
CA LYS A 99 -0.86 -9.32 46.08
C LYS A 99 -0.79 -10.68 46.79
N LYS A 100 -1.94 -11.18 47.28
CA LYS A 100 -2.00 -12.51 47.88
C LYS A 100 -1.75 -13.59 46.80
N GLY A 101 -0.78 -14.46 47.03
CA GLY A 101 -0.44 -15.56 46.13
C GLY A 101 0.62 -15.14 45.10
N ASP A 102 0.51 -15.67 43.88
CA ASP A 102 1.41 -15.37 42.76
C ASP A 102 0.88 -14.23 41.87
N GLU A 103 0.02 -13.38 42.41
CA GLU A 103 -0.53 -12.22 41.71
C GLU A 103 0.21 -10.93 42.07
N VAL A 104 0.39 -10.06 41.09
CA VAL A 104 1.00 -8.74 41.25
C VAL A 104 0.13 -7.66 40.63
N GLU A 105 0.16 -6.49 41.25
CA GLU A 105 -0.37 -5.25 40.71
C GLU A 105 0.79 -4.41 40.18
N VAL A 106 0.67 -3.92 38.95
CA VAL A 106 1.61 -2.98 38.36
C VAL A 106 0.93 -1.61 38.33
N SER A 107 1.62 -0.60 38.83
CA SER A 107 1.13 0.78 38.89
C SER A 107 2.12 1.69 38.17
N VAL A 108 1.64 2.40 37.15
CA VAL A 108 2.40 3.41 36.41
C VAL A 108 1.96 4.77 36.92
N ASN A 109 2.87 5.55 37.49
CA ASN A 109 2.61 6.91 37.93
C ASN A 109 3.31 7.89 36.98
N ILE A 110 2.57 8.86 36.46
CA ILE A 110 3.05 9.80 35.45
C ILE A 110 2.84 11.23 35.91
N GLU A 111 3.90 12.04 35.91
CA GLU A 111 3.81 13.49 35.97
C GLU A 111 4.18 14.04 34.58
N GLU A 112 3.17 14.36 33.76
CA GLU A 112 3.41 14.72 32.34
C GLU A 112 4.28 15.98 32.17
N GLY A 113 4.15 16.96 33.06
CA GLY A 113 4.72 18.30 32.87
C GLY A 113 3.97 19.11 31.81
N GLU A 114 4.57 20.23 31.37
CA GLU A 114 4.05 21.03 30.27
C GLU A 114 4.54 20.49 28.92
N CYS A 115 3.67 20.54 27.91
CA CYS A 115 4.08 20.21 26.55
C CYS A 115 4.93 21.34 25.97
N CYS A 116 6.03 20.98 25.33
CA CYS A 116 6.94 21.91 24.70
C CYS A 116 6.29 22.59 23.49
N LYS A 117 6.40 23.91 23.40
CA LYS A 117 5.86 24.70 22.31
C LYS A 117 6.92 25.10 21.29
N ILE A 118 6.55 25.08 20.03
CA ILE A 118 7.44 25.48 18.93
C ILE A 118 7.48 27.00 18.88
N VAL A 119 8.62 27.61 19.18
CA VAL A 119 8.79 29.08 19.11
C VAL A 119 9.43 29.55 17.82
N ARG A 120 10.13 28.65 17.12
CA ARG A 120 10.80 28.93 15.86
C ARG A 120 10.96 27.67 15.02
N VAL A 121 10.75 27.82 13.71
CA VAL A 121 11.10 26.83 12.69
C VAL A 121 12.02 27.52 11.68
N ASP A 122 13.16 26.91 11.39
CA ASP A 122 14.12 27.42 10.40
C ASP A 122 14.59 26.30 9.47
N ILE A 123 15.01 26.68 8.26
CA ILE A 123 15.56 25.77 7.26
C ILE A 123 16.89 26.33 6.76
N ILE A 124 17.96 25.60 7.05
CA ILE A 124 19.34 26.00 6.76
C ILE A 124 19.90 25.13 5.63
N GLY A 125 20.59 25.76 4.68
CA GLY A 125 21.23 25.11 3.55
C GLY A 125 21.51 26.08 2.41
N GLU A 126 22.16 25.62 1.35
CA GLU A 126 22.48 26.43 0.17
C GLU A 126 21.21 26.65 -0.69
N MET A 127 20.46 27.71 -0.38
CA MET A 127 19.19 28.03 -1.04
C MET A 127 18.84 29.52 -1.05
N THR A 128 17.97 29.90 -1.98
CA THR A 128 17.39 31.25 -2.02
C THR A 128 16.30 31.43 -0.96
N ASP A 129 15.97 32.68 -0.62
CA ASP A 129 14.89 32.98 0.34
C ASP A 129 13.51 32.52 -0.18
N GLU A 130 13.29 32.59 -1.50
CA GLU A 130 12.07 32.08 -2.13
C GLU A 130 11.95 30.56 -2.01
N GLU A 131 13.05 29.83 -2.20
CA GLU A 131 13.10 28.38 -2.02
C GLU A 131 12.86 27.99 -0.56
N ARG A 132 13.51 28.69 0.39
CA ARG A 132 13.30 28.47 1.82
C ARG A 132 11.82 28.61 2.19
N LYS A 133 11.15 29.65 1.70
CA LYS A 133 9.71 29.86 1.89
C LYS A 133 8.85 28.77 1.26
N ARG A 134 9.28 28.14 0.17
CA ARG A 134 8.55 27.04 -0.46
C ARG A 134 8.70 25.74 0.33
N LEU A 135 9.91 25.46 0.82
CA LEU A 135 10.18 24.32 1.69
C LEU A 135 9.43 24.43 3.02
N TRP A 136 9.43 25.62 3.63
CA TRP A 136 8.65 25.87 4.85
C TRP A 136 7.15 25.65 4.65
N LYS A 137 6.62 25.90 3.45
CA LYS A 137 5.22 25.58 3.13
C LYS A 137 4.93 24.09 2.93
N GLN A 138 5.96 23.24 2.86
CA GLN A 138 5.77 21.78 2.80
C GLN A 138 5.66 21.18 4.20
N THR A 139 6.15 21.86 5.24
CA THR A 139 6.09 21.37 6.63
C THR A 139 4.72 21.65 7.24
N ASP A 140 4.23 20.73 8.06
CA ASP A 140 2.97 20.87 8.81
C ASP A 140 3.24 21.39 10.24
N LEU A 141 4.10 22.40 10.35
CA LEU A 141 4.55 22.97 11.63
C LEU A 141 4.22 24.46 11.71
N ASP A 142 3.41 24.84 12.70
CA ASP A 142 3.13 26.23 12.99
C ASP A 142 3.79 26.71 14.29
N ILE A 143 4.16 27.99 14.32
CA ILE A 143 4.71 28.64 15.52
C ILE A 143 3.61 28.74 16.58
N GLY A 144 3.90 28.27 17.78
CA GLY A 144 3.01 28.24 18.94
C GLY A 144 2.31 26.90 19.16
N GLU A 145 2.44 25.96 18.22
CA GLU A 145 1.92 24.60 18.36
C GLU A 145 2.75 23.75 19.33
N GLU A 146 2.14 22.66 19.81
CA GLU A 146 2.80 21.67 20.65
C GLU A 146 3.73 20.79 19.82
N TYR A 147 4.91 20.50 20.37
CA TYR A 147 5.89 19.64 19.71
C TYR A 147 5.36 18.22 19.57
N SER A 148 5.56 17.65 18.38
CA SER A 148 5.41 16.22 18.13
C SER A 148 6.51 15.75 17.21
N GLU A 149 7.27 14.74 17.67
CA GLU A 149 8.32 14.15 16.85
C GLU A 149 7.76 13.52 15.57
N ASP A 150 6.54 12.98 15.61
CA ASP A 150 5.85 12.42 14.45
C ASP A 150 5.65 13.49 13.36
N ILE A 151 5.24 14.71 13.73
CA ILE A 151 5.02 15.83 12.80
C ILE A 151 6.36 16.38 12.29
N VAL A 152 7.37 16.44 13.16
CA VAL A 152 8.72 16.87 12.79
C VAL A 152 9.33 15.92 11.75
N ASN A 153 9.27 14.61 12.01
CA ASN A 153 9.77 13.60 11.08
C ASN A 153 8.97 13.58 9.77
N ALA A 154 7.66 13.79 9.82
CA ALA A 154 6.84 13.93 8.62
C ALA A 154 7.27 15.16 7.79
N SER A 155 7.51 16.29 8.45
CA SER A 155 7.98 17.53 7.82
C SER A 155 9.37 17.38 7.20
N GLU A 156 10.29 16.66 7.86
CA GLU A 156 11.61 16.29 7.32
C GLU A 156 11.45 15.50 6.02
N LEU A 157 10.58 14.48 6.03
CA LEU A 157 10.26 13.68 4.86
C LEU A 157 9.61 14.50 3.74
N ASP A 158 8.72 15.43 4.06
CA ASP A 158 8.04 16.29 3.07
C ASP A 158 9.04 17.22 2.35
N ILE A 159 10.01 17.79 3.10
CA ILE A 159 11.11 18.56 2.53
C ILE A 159 11.95 17.69 1.59
N PHE A 160 12.35 16.49 2.05
CA PHE A 160 13.11 15.55 1.23
C PHE A 160 12.34 15.16 -0.04
N MET A 161 11.07 14.80 0.07
CA MET A 161 10.21 14.42 -1.06
C MET A 161 10.05 15.55 -2.06
N TYR A 162 9.89 16.79 -1.59
CA TYR A 162 9.84 17.97 -2.46
C TYR A 162 11.14 18.14 -3.27
N LEU A 163 12.30 17.98 -2.62
CA LEU A 163 13.60 18.06 -3.28
C LEU A 163 13.81 16.91 -4.28
N ALA A 164 13.43 15.69 -3.90
CA ALA A 164 13.47 14.51 -4.78
C ALA A 164 12.61 14.72 -6.04
N GLU A 165 11.46 15.38 -5.94
CA GLU A 165 10.58 15.73 -7.07
C GLU A 165 11.18 16.81 -8.00
N GLN A 166 12.18 17.55 -7.51
CA GLN A 166 13.04 18.46 -8.30
C GLN A 166 14.34 17.78 -8.77
N SER A 167 14.42 16.45 -8.65
CA SER A 167 15.54 15.59 -9.04
C SER A 167 16.75 15.58 -8.11
N TYR A 168 16.61 16.06 -6.87
CA TYR A 168 17.62 15.95 -5.82
C TYR A 168 17.32 14.74 -4.93
N ILE A 169 17.51 13.54 -5.46
CA ILE A 169 17.20 12.29 -4.73
C ILE A 169 18.23 11.90 -3.67
N TYR A 170 19.42 12.51 -3.75
CA TYR A 170 20.51 12.35 -2.80
C TYR A 170 20.51 13.48 -1.74
N ALA A 171 19.41 14.24 -1.67
CA ALA A 171 19.28 15.26 -0.64
C ALA A 171 19.34 14.59 0.74
N ASP A 172 20.14 15.16 1.63
CA ASP A 172 20.19 14.80 3.04
C ASP A 172 19.48 15.89 3.83
N VAL A 173 18.43 15.50 4.54
CA VAL A 173 17.62 16.39 5.36
C VAL A 173 17.57 15.78 6.74
N TYR A 174 18.02 16.54 7.73
CA TYR A 174 17.97 16.10 9.12
C TYR A 174 17.59 17.27 10.02
N THR A 175 16.90 16.94 11.11
CA THR A 175 16.36 17.95 12.02
C THR A 175 17.15 18.04 13.33
N ASP A 176 17.51 19.27 13.72
CA ASP A 176 18.03 19.59 15.04
C ASP A 176 16.95 20.29 15.87
N VAL A 177 16.67 19.76 17.07
CA VAL A 177 15.69 20.33 18.02
C VAL A 177 16.44 20.94 19.20
N HIS A 178 16.36 22.26 19.34
CA HIS A 178 16.97 23.00 20.44
C HIS A 178 15.92 23.35 21.50
N LEU A 179 16.04 22.75 22.67
CA LEU A 179 15.17 23.03 23.81
C LEU A 179 15.69 24.22 24.62
N ASN A 180 14.77 25.02 25.17
CA ASN A 180 15.10 26.00 26.20
C ASN A 180 15.48 25.31 27.53
N GLU A 181 16.00 26.07 28.51
CA GLU A 181 16.48 25.53 29.78
C GLU A 181 15.39 24.74 30.54
N ASP A 182 14.15 25.23 30.50
CA ASP A 182 13.01 24.62 31.17
C ASP A 182 12.31 23.54 30.32
N LYS A 183 12.76 23.30 29.08
CA LYS A 183 12.17 22.37 28.08
C LYS A 183 10.68 22.56 27.79
N THR A 184 10.19 23.77 27.96
CA THR A 184 8.82 24.20 27.64
C THR A 184 8.71 24.84 26.26
N GLU A 185 9.84 25.18 25.64
CA GLU A 185 9.90 25.78 24.31
C GLU A 185 11.02 25.15 23.48
N CYS A 186 10.82 25.03 22.17
CA CYS A 186 11.82 24.52 21.24
C CYS A 186 11.96 25.36 19.96
N GLU A 187 13.18 25.38 19.45
CA GLU A 187 13.50 25.79 18.08
C GLU A 187 13.77 24.54 17.24
N ILE A 188 13.10 24.42 16.10
CA ILE A 188 13.27 23.32 15.14
C ILE A 188 14.08 23.85 13.95
N ILE A 189 15.20 23.20 13.66
CA ILE A 189 16.09 23.57 12.56
C ILE A 189 16.22 22.39 11.61
N PHE A 190 15.70 22.53 10.39
CA PHE A 190 15.94 21.57 9.32
C PHE A 190 17.23 21.92 8.58
N ASN A 191 18.22 21.04 8.62
CA ASN A 191 19.44 21.17 7.84
C ASN A 191 19.27 20.43 6.52
N VAL A 192 19.54 21.10 5.42
CA VAL A 192 19.33 20.59 4.06
C VAL A 192 20.63 20.65 3.28
N ASP A 193 21.19 19.48 2.97
CA ASP A 193 22.11 19.30 1.86
C ASP A 193 21.33 18.77 0.65
N ARG A 194 21.38 19.50 -0.47
CA ARG A 194 20.64 19.11 -1.68
C ARG A 194 21.36 18.02 -2.48
N GLY A 195 22.67 17.86 -2.28
CA GLY A 195 23.49 17.09 -3.19
C GLY A 195 23.38 17.57 -4.64
N HIS A 196 23.52 16.65 -5.59
CA HIS A 196 23.45 16.94 -7.01
C HIS A 196 22.22 16.32 -7.68
N LYS A 197 21.88 16.82 -8.88
CA LYS A 197 20.72 16.30 -9.63
C LYS A 197 20.99 14.91 -10.18
N ALA A 198 20.00 14.04 -10.01
CA ALA A 198 19.95 12.73 -10.61
C ALA A 198 19.08 12.70 -11.87
N PHE A 199 19.44 11.83 -12.79
CA PHE A 199 18.75 11.59 -14.05
C PHE A 199 18.47 10.10 -14.20
N PHE A 200 17.41 9.75 -14.93
CA PHE A 200 17.14 8.36 -15.24
C PHE A 200 18.26 7.78 -16.10
N GLY A 201 18.77 6.62 -15.68
CA GLY A 201 19.74 5.82 -16.43
C GLY A 201 19.06 4.81 -17.36
N ASP A 202 19.75 3.71 -17.63
CA ASP A 202 19.17 2.55 -18.32
C ASP A 202 18.24 1.79 -17.38
N CYS A 203 17.14 1.25 -17.94
CA CYS A 203 16.22 0.41 -17.19
C CYS A 203 16.17 -1.00 -17.78
N ALA A 204 16.66 -1.97 -17.00
CA ALA A 204 16.55 -3.39 -17.30
C ALA A 204 15.22 -3.94 -16.77
N ILE A 205 14.65 -4.94 -17.47
CA ILE A 205 13.40 -5.60 -17.08
C ILE A 205 13.71 -7.08 -16.86
N LYS A 206 13.23 -7.64 -15.74
CA LYS A 206 13.44 -9.05 -15.37
C LYS A 206 12.16 -9.68 -14.86
N GLY A 207 11.92 -10.95 -15.22
CA GLY A 207 10.77 -11.72 -14.76
C GLY A 207 9.69 -11.94 -15.83
N LEU A 208 9.93 -11.45 -17.05
CA LEU A 208 9.09 -11.74 -18.20
C LEU A 208 9.26 -13.19 -18.67
N SER A 209 8.17 -13.83 -19.04
CA SER A 209 8.09 -15.18 -19.60
C SER A 209 7.21 -15.24 -20.83
N GLU A 210 5.95 -14.83 -20.72
CA GLU A 210 4.94 -14.88 -21.80
C GLU A 210 4.58 -13.48 -22.30
N VAL A 211 4.85 -12.43 -21.52
CA VAL A 211 4.58 -11.03 -21.91
C VAL A 211 5.78 -10.44 -22.62
N ASP A 212 5.56 -9.87 -23.81
CA ASP A 212 6.60 -9.17 -24.56
C ASP A 212 7.08 -7.92 -23.81
N GLU A 213 8.40 -7.71 -23.79
CA GLU A 213 9.03 -6.58 -23.11
C GLU A 213 8.54 -5.22 -23.65
N GLU A 214 8.16 -5.15 -24.92
CA GLU A 214 7.61 -3.94 -25.56
C GLU A 214 6.31 -3.47 -24.88
N ILE A 215 5.49 -4.40 -24.37
CA ILE A 215 4.26 -4.09 -23.63
C ILE A 215 4.57 -3.34 -22.34
N VAL A 216 5.69 -3.66 -21.69
CA VAL A 216 6.14 -2.95 -20.48
C VAL A 216 6.81 -1.64 -20.83
N ARG A 217 7.70 -1.64 -21.83
CA ARG A 217 8.48 -0.45 -22.23
C ARG A 217 7.61 0.69 -22.74
N ARG A 218 6.51 0.41 -23.44
CA ARG A 218 5.59 1.46 -23.91
C ARG A 218 4.86 2.20 -22.79
N GLU A 219 4.79 1.62 -21.58
CA GLU A 219 4.18 2.26 -20.41
C GLU A 219 5.14 3.20 -19.67
N PHE A 220 6.43 3.19 -20.02
CA PHE A 220 7.43 4.02 -19.36
C PHE A 220 7.19 5.51 -19.67
N LEU A 221 7.20 6.31 -18.61
CA LEU A 221 7.08 7.77 -18.70
C LEU A 221 8.42 8.51 -18.73
N PHE A 222 9.51 7.77 -18.65
CA PHE A 222 10.85 8.31 -18.67
C PHE A 222 11.71 7.62 -19.72
N LYS A 223 12.75 8.32 -20.12
CA LYS A 223 13.85 7.83 -20.94
C LYS A 223 15.16 8.15 -20.25
N LYS A 224 16.22 7.47 -20.66
CA LYS A 224 17.58 7.78 -20.22
C LYS A 224 17.89 9.26 -20.46
N GLY A 225 18.36 9.94 -19.41
CA GLY A 225 18.69 11.36 -19.41
C GLY A 225 17.56 12.30 -18.98
N ASP A 226 16.34 11.79 -18.80
CA ASP A 226 15.27 12.60 -18.20
C ASP A 226 15.59 12.87 -16.72
N PRO A 227 15.19 14.03 -16.16
CA PRO A 227 15.35 14.30 -14.73
C PRO A 227 14.68 13.21 -13.89
N TYR A 228 15.39 12.65 -12.92
CA TYR A 228 14.84 11.60 -12.08
C TYR A 228 13.75 12.19 -11.18
N LYS A 229 12.58 11.55 -11.13
CA LYS A 229 11.48 11.96 -10.24
C LYS A 229 10.74 10.73 -9.69
N PRO A 230 10.54 10.62 -8.37
CA PRO A 230 9.77 9.52 -7.78
C PRO A 230 8.34 9.41 -8.33
N SER A 231 7.68 10.55 -8.60
CA SER A 231 6.33 10.59 -9.18
C SER A 231 6.25 9.86 -10.53
N ILE A 232 7.27 10.01 -11.38
CA ILE A 232 7.34 9.37 -12.69
C ILE A 232 7.50 7.85 -12.56
N VAL A 233 8.29 7.38 -11.59
CA VAL A 233 8.44 5.94 -11.29
C VAL A 233 7.11 5.36 -10.81
N SER A 234 6.44 6.04 -9.87
CA SER A 234 5.15 5.63 -9.32
C SER A 234 4.05 5.57 -10.39
N GLU A 235 3.95 6.59 -11.24
CA GLU A 235 2.97 6.60 -12.33
C GLU A 235 3.30 5.56 -13.41
N THR A 236 4.58 5.34 -13.73
CA THR A 236 5.00 4.26 -14.63
C THR A 236 4.57 2.90 -14.07
N LYS A 237 4.81 2.64 -12.77
CA LYS A 237 4.36 1.43 -12.07
C LYS A 237 2.83 1.29 -12.15
N SER A 238 2.09 2.36 -11.93
CA SER A 238 0.62 2.38 -12.03
C SER A 238 0.10 2.10 -13.44
N ARG A 239 0.77 2.60 -14.49
CA ARG A 239 0.45 2.29 -15.89
C ARG A 239 0.66 0.82 -16.23
N ILE A 240 1.78 0.25 -15.81
CA ILE A 240 2.07 -1.16 -16.03
C ILE A 240 1.06 -2.04 -15.26
N TYR A 241 0.70 -1.70 -14.02
CA TYR A 241 -0.35 -2.44 -13.30
C TYR A 241 -1.72 -2.37 -13.96
N ARG A 242 -2.11 -1.21 -14.51
CA ARG A 242 -3.38 -1.05 -15.24
C ARG A 242 -3.50 -1.95 -16.48
N THR A 243 -2.39 -2.51 -16.98
CA THR A 243 -2.45 -3.51 -18.06
C THR A 243 -3.13 -4.80 -17.63
N GLY A 244 -3.15 -5.11 -16.32
CA GLY A 244 -3.72 -6.35 -15.78
C GLY A 244 -2.83 -7.59 -15.99
N LEU A 245 -1.61 -7.43 -16.51
CA LEU A 245 -0.71 -8.53 -16.88
C LEU A 245 0.27 -8.95 -15.77
N PHE A 246 0.30 -8.23 -14.64
CA PHE A 246 1.30 -8.43 -13.58
C PHE A 246 0.66 -8.37 -12.20
N SER A 247 1.02 -9.29 -11.30
CA SER A 247 0.64 -9.23 -9.88
C SER A 247 1.59 -8.40 -9.03
N ASP A 248 2.85 -8.33 -9.42
CA ASP A 248 3.89 -7.66 -8.63
C ASP A 248 4.89 -6.93 -9.52
N LEU A 249 5.25 -5.71 -9.13
CA LEU A 249 6.16 -4.82 -9.82
C LEU A 249 7.07 -4.11 -8.81
N ASP A 250 8.37 -4.26 -8.97
CA ASP A 250 9.36 -3.68 -8.06
C ASP A 250 10.49 -3.00 -8.84
N PHE A 251 10.63 -1.69 -8.65
CA PHE A 251 11.71 -0.90 -9.25
C PHE A 251 12.86 -0.81 -8.26
N LYS A 252 14.02 -1.34 -8.64
CA LYS A 252 15.24 -1.32 -7.83
C LYS A 252 16.29 -0.40 -8.45
N PRO A 253 16.81 0.60 -7.72
CA PRO A 253 17.98 1.33 -8.20
C PRO A 253 19.22 0.42 -8.21
N LEU A 254 20.01 0.53 -9.26
CA LEU A 254 21.30 -0.14 -9.40
C LEU A 254 22.42 0.85 -9.07
N GLY A 255 23.25 0.52 -8.07
CA GLY A 255 24.44 1.33 -7.74
C GLY A 255 24.16 2.61 -6.94
N TYR A 256 23.14 2.61 -6.06
CA TYR A 256 22.74 3.78 -5.27
C TYR A 256 23.86 4.36 -4.39
N GLU A 257 24.73 3.51 -3.82
CA GLU A 257 25.75 3.89 -2.84
C GLU A 257 26.80 4.90 -3.36
N GLY A 258 26.94 5.06 -4.67
CA GLY A 258 27.91 5.99 -5.28
C GLY A 258 27.34 7.36 -5.66
N GLU A 259 26.07 7.63 -5.32
CA GLU A 259 25.31 8.80 -5.79
C GLU A 259 25.53 9.08 -7.29
N PRO A 260 25.25 8.13 -8.19
CA PRO A 260 25.51 8.33 -9.60
C PRO A 260 24.60 9.41 -10.20
N THR A 261 25.14 10.24 -11.07
CA THR A 261 24.34 11.22 -11.84
C THR A 261 23.24 10.55 -12.67
N TYR A 262 23.47 9.32 -13.15
CA TYR A 262 22.49 8.50 -13.85
C TYR A 262 22.10 7.30 -12.99
N VAL A 263 20.82 7.20 -12.66
CA VAL A 263 20.27 6.12 -11.83
C VAL A 263 19.75 5.03 -12.74
N ASP A 264 20.54 3.98 -12.92
CA ASP A 264 20.09 2.78 -13.60
C ASP A 264 19.04 2.06 -12.74
N LEU A 265 17.99 1.54 -13.38
CA LEU A 265 16.89 0.86 -12.71
C LEU A 265 16.78 -0.60 -13.16
N LEU A 266 16.38 -1.46 -12.25
CA LEU A 266 15.95 -2.82 -12.53
C LEU A 266 14.47 -2.94 -12.16
N LEU A 267 13.62 -3.08 -13.16
CA LEU A 267 12.22 -3.46 -12.97
C LEU A 267 12.12 -4.97 -12.86
N VAL A 268 11.79 -5.47 -11.67
CA VAL A 268 11.43 -6.87 -11.44
C VAL A 268 9.93 -7.00 -11.53
N VAL A 269 9.46 -7.89 -12.40
CA VAL A 269 8.03 -8.14 -12.61
C VAL A 269 7.66 -9.58 -12.27
N ARG A 270 6.41 -9.77 -11.84
CA ARG A 270 5.76 -11.08 -11.78
C ARG A 270 4.53 -11.05 -12.66
N GLU A 271 4.58 -11.82 -13.76
CA GLU A 271 3.44 -11.99 -14.66
C GLU A 271 2.27 -12.65 -13.93
N GLU A 272 1.08 -12.15 -14.23
CA GLU A 272 -0.18 -12.73 -13.77
C GLU A 272 -0.62 -13.86 -14.70
N LYS A 273 -1.44 -14.78 -14.19
CA LYS A 273 -2.03 -15.82 -15.03
C LYS A 273 -2.88 -15.17 -16.12
N GLN A 274 -2.46 -15.35 -17.37
CA GLN A 274 -3.11 -14.72 -18.50
C GLN A 274 -4.46 -15.37 -18.84
N GLN A 275 -4.65 -16.64 -18.48
CA GLN A 275 -5.88 -17.39 -18.75
C GLN A 275 -6.76 -17.50 -17.52
N TYR A 276 -8.06 -17.35 -17.72
CA TYR A 276 -9.04 -17.44 -16.65
C TYR A 276 -10.29 -18.19 -17.10
N LEU A 277 -10.97 -18.79 -16.12
CA LEU A 277 -12.27 -19.44 -16.26
C LEU A 277 -13.23 -18.72 -15.33
N GLU A 278 -14.35 -18.28 -15.87
CA GLU A 278 -15.43 -17.62 -15.14
C GLU A 278 -16.61 -18.56 -15.02
N VAL A 279 -17.16 -18.66 -13.82
CA VAL A 279 -18.40 -19.37 -13.53
C VAL A 279 -19.23 -18.46 -12.64
N TYR A 280 -20.37 -17.99 -13.12
CA TYR A 280 -21.20 -17.04 -12.38
C TYR A 280 -22.68 -17.48 -12.35
N PRO A 281 -23.20 -17.92 -11.19
CA PRO A 281 -24.63 -17.97 -10.95
C PRO A 281 -25.14 -16.55 -10.60
N GLY A 282 -26.36 -16.22 -11.01
CA GLY A 282 -26.96 -14.91 -10.80
C GLY A 282 -28.46 -14.97 -10.57
N TYR A 283 -28.99 -13.91 -9.96
CA TYR A 283 -30.43 -13.68 -9.81
C TYR A 283 -30.71 -12.23 -10.18
N GLU A 284 -31.68 -12.01 -11.06
CA GLU A 284 -32.16 -10.69 -11.48
C GLU A 284 -33.62 -10.54 -11.06
N SER A 285 -33.87 -9.51 -10.24
CA SER A 285 -35.22 -9.20 -9.76
C SER A 285 -36.10 -8.67 -10.90
N PRO A 286 -37.37 -9.09 -10.99
CA PRO A 286 -38.11 -9.79 -9.93
C PRO A 286 -38.01 -11.31 -9.98
N ASP A 287 -37.63 -11.94 -11.10
CA ASP A 287 -37.94 -13.36 -11.31
C ASP A 287 -36.98 -14.16 -12.20
N ARG A 288 -35.72 -13.74 -12.38
CA ARG A 288 -34.81 -14.40 -13.33
C ARG A 288 -33.62 -15.03 -12.62
N VAL A 289 -33.36 -16.30 -12.88
CA VAL A 289 -32.13 -16.99 -12.44
C VAL A 289 -31.20 -17.12 -13.65
N LYS A 290 -29.90 -16.91 -13.45
CA LYS A 290 -28.88 -16.92 -14.50
C LYS A 290 -27.73 -17.85 -14.11
N PHE A 291 -27.14 -18.52 -15.09
CA PHE A 291 -25.90 -19.26 -14.94
C PHE A 291 -25.02 -19.03 -16.17
N GLY A 292 -23.77 -18.63 -15.96
CA GLY A 292 -22.82 -18.35 -17.02
C GLY A 292 -21.50 -19.09 -16.84
N LEU A 293 -20.86 -19.38 -17.98
CA LEU A 293 -19.52 -19.92 -18.10
C LEU A 293 -18.74 -19.09 -19.11
N GLY A 294 -17.48 -18.77 -18.81
CA GLY A 294 -16.61 -18.01 -19.71
C GLY A 294 -15.17 -18.45 -19.61
N TRP A 295 -14.45 -18.40 -20.72
CA TRP A 295 -13.00 -18.53 -20.76
C TRP A 295 -12.40 -17.30 -21.42
N GLY A 296 -11.28 -16.82 -20.89
CA GLY A 296 -10.58 -15.70 -21.47
C GLY A 296 -9.07 -15.78 -21.35
N HIS A 297 -8.41 -14.94 -22.13
CA HIS A 297 -6.97 -14.80 -22.21
C HIS A 297 -6.59 -13.31 -22.33
N ASN A 298 -5.90 -12.77 -21.33
CA ASN A 298 -5.61 -11.34 -21.20
C ASN A 298 -4.50 -10.81 -22.13
N ASN A 299 -3.66 -11.69 -22.68
CA ASN A 299 -2.60 -11.32 -23.65
C ASN A 299 -2.58 -12.25 -24.89
N PHE A 300 -3.75 -12.46 -25.49
CA PHE A 300 -3.95 -13.36 -26.61
C PHE A 300 -3.21 -12.87 -27.88
N ILE A 301 -2.23 -13.64 -28.35
CA ILE A 301 -1.35 -13.26 -29.49
C ILE A 301 -0.57 -11.96 -29.19
N GLY A 302 -0.28 -11.71 -27.90
CA GLY A 302 0.54 -10.58 -27.47
C GLY A 302 -0.20 -9.23 -27.50
N ASN A 303 0.59 -8.16 -27.37
CA ASN A 303 0.15 -6.76 -27.40
C ASN A 303 -0.85 -6.32 -26.30
N ASN A 304 -1.07 -7.13 -25.25
CA ASN A 304 -2.16 -6.94 -24.27
C ASN A 304 -3.57 -7.07 -24.90
N ARG A 305 -3.70 -7.85 -25.98
CA ARG A 305 -5.00 -8.15 -26.58
C ARG A 305 -5.75 -9.13 -25.69
N GLN A 306 -6.99 -8.81 -25.35
CA GLN A 306 -7.81 -9.70 -24.53
C GLN A 306 -8.79 -10.44 -25.45
N PHE A 307 -8.81 -11.75 -25.33
CA PHE A 307 -9.79 -12.60 -26.01
C PHE A 307 -10.68 -13.25 -24.95
N SER A 308 -11.98 -13.29 -25.19
CA SER A 308 -12.89 -14.05 -24.35
C SER A 308 -13.98 -14.73 -25.17
N ILE A 309 -14.42 -15.88 -24.67
CA ILE A 309 -15.60 -16.58 -25.14
C ILE A 309 -16.43 -16.95 -23.92
N GLY A 310 -17.72 -16.68 -23.98
CA GLY A 310 -18.62 -16.96 -22.89
C GLY A 310 -19.99 -17.33 -23.38
N GLY A 311 -20.77 -17.89 -22.46
CA GLY A 311 -22.18 -18.06 -22.67
C GLY A 311 -22.92 -18.15 -21.35
N ASP A 312 -24.19 -17.77 -21.39
CA ASP A 312 -25.07 -17.84 -20.25
C ASP A 312 -26.46 -18.31 -20.64
N ILE A 313 -27.11 -18.93 -19.66
CA ILE A 313 -28.52 -19.29 -19.71
C ILE A 313 -29.23 -18.56 -18.59
N SER A 314 -30.40 -18.02 -18.88
CA SER A 314 -31.26 -17.39 -17.89
C SER A 314 -32.71 -17.81 -18.06
N TYR A 315 -33.39 -17.99 -16.93
CA TYR A 315 -34.75 -18.52 -16.84
C TYR A 315 -35.60 -17.60 -15.97
N GLY A 316 -36.62 -16.99 -16.57
CA GLY A 316 -37.61 -16.14 -15.92
C GLY A 316 -38.82 -16.95 -15.43
N PHE A 317 -38.94 -17.19 -14.12
CA PHE A 317 -39.94 -18.15 -13.62
C PHE A 317 -41.39 -17.60 -13.58
N ALA A 318 -41.60 -16.28 -13.55
CA ALA A 318 -42.93 -15.67 -13.60
C ALA A 318 -43.27 -15.11 -15.00
N SER A 319 -42.29 -14.45 -15.63
CA SER A 319 -42.30 -13.94 -17.00
C SER A 319 -42.41 -15.07 -18.01
N LYS A 320 -41.86 -16.26 -17.70
CA LYS A 320 -41.62 -17.37 -18.65
C LYS A 320 -40.80 -16.89 -19.84
N GLU A 321 -39.75 -16.13 -19.54
CA GLU A 321 -38.79 -15.64 -20.51
C GLU A 321 -37.47 -16.37 -20.31
N ASP A 322 -37.05 -17.10 -21.33
CA ASP A 322 -35.82 -17.87 -21.33
C ASP A 322 -34.85 -17.22 -22.30
N GLU A 323 -33.60 -17.06 -21.89
CA GLU A 323 -32.59 -16.41 -22.70
C GLU A 323 -31.27 -17.18 -22.64
N GLU A 324 -30.72 -17.48 -23.82
CA GLU A 324 -29.44 -18.14 -24.02
C GLU A 324 -28.53 -17.18 -24.80
N ASN A 325 -27.35 -16.88 -24.26
CA ASN A 325 -26.37 -16.01 -24.87
C ASN A 325 -25.07 -16.79 -25.09
N VAL A 326 -24.43 -16.55 -26.23
CA VAL A 326 -23.04 -16.94 -26.50
C VAL A 326 -22.35 -15.73 -27.11
N ASN A 327 -21.21 -15.34 -26.56
CA ASN A 327 -20.42 -14.22 -27.04
C ASN A 327 -18.96 -14.62 -27.24
N VAL A 328 -18.34 -14.04 -28.27
CA VAL A 328 -16.90 -14.04 -28.49
C VAL A 328 -16.47 -12.59 -28.58
N SER A 329 -15.45 -12.19 -27.85
CA SER A 329 -14.94 -10.83 -27.90
C SER A 329 -13.42 -10.79 -28.02
N LEU A 330 -12.95 -9.81 -28.78
CA LEU A 330 -11.55 -9.43 -28.89
C LEU A 330 -11.43 -7.95 -28.56
N PHE A 331 -10.51 -7.64 -27.67
CA PHE A 331 -10.20 -6.30 -27.18
C PHE A 331 -8.74 -5.98 -27.51
N GLU A 332 -8.50 -4.86 -28.18
CA GLU A 332 -7.18 -4.34 -28.57
C GLU A 332 -6.98 -2.98 -27.89
N PRO A 333 -6.20 -2.88 -26.80
CA PRO A 333 -6.01 -1.62 -26.10
C PRO A 333 -5.20 -0.58 -26.89
N TYR A 334 -4.45 -1.02 -27.91
CA TYR A 334 -3.57 -0.18 -28.71
C TYR A 334 -3.90 -0.26 -30.21
N LEU A 335 -5.11 0.16 -30.59
CA LEU A 335 -5.57 0.13 -31.97
C LEU A 335 -4.69 1.03 -32.85
N PHE A 336 -4.09 0.44 -33.90
CA PHE A 336 -3.10 1.09 -34.78
C PHE A 336 -1.87 1.66 -34.05
N GLY A 337 -1.53 1.11 -32.88
CA GLY A 337 -0.42 1.59 -32.05
C GLY A 337 -0.72 2.87 -31.27
N LEU A 338 -1.94 3.39 -31.37
CA LEU A 338 -2.43 4.51 -30.55
C LEU A 338 -3.08 3.95 -29.29
N ARG A 339 -3.02 4.68 -28.17
CA ARG A 339 -3.77 4.35 -26.95
C ARG A 339 -5.27 4.64 -27.14
N VAL A 340 -5.86 3.84 -28.01
CA VAL A 340 -7.26 3.84 -28.43
C VAL A 340 -7.67 2.38 -28.37
N VAL A 341 -8.68 2.12 -27.55
CA VAL A 341 -9.22 0.80 -27.34
C VAL A 341 -10.13 0.44 -28.51
N GLY A 342 -9.88 -0.69 -29.15
CA GLY A 342 -10.77 -1.31 -30.13
C GLY A 342 -11.44 -2.55 -29.54
N ARG A 343 -12.73 -2.75 -29.83
CA ARG A 343 -13.51 -3.92 -29.46
C ARG A 343 -14.17 -4.52 -30.68
N VAL A 344 -14.07 -5.83 -30.81
CA VAL A 344 -14.84 -6.62 -31.79
C VAL A 344 -15.55 -7.73 -31.03
N GLY A 345 -16.87 -7.77 -31.12
CA GLY A 345 -17.72 -8.77 -30.51
C GLY A 345 -18.53 -9.50 -31.57
N LEU A 346 -18.74 -10.79 -31.37
CA LEU A 346 -19.75 -11.58 -32.06
C LEU A 346 -20.65 -12.20 -31.01
N TYR A 347 -21.96 -12.21 -31.23
CA TYR A 347 -22.89 -12.82 -30.31
C TYR A 347 -24.01 -13.57 -31.01
N ILE A 348 -24.48 -14.61 -30.32
CA ILE A 348 -25.70 -15.32 -30.63
C ILE A 348 -26.58 -15.22 -29.39
N GLN A 349 -27.79 -14.70 -29.55
CA GLN A 349 -28.77 -14.58 -28.47
C GLN A 349 -30.07 -15.25 -28.91
N ARG A 350 -30.56 -16.20 -28.12
CA ARG A 350 -31.87 -16.79 -28.29
C ARG A 350 -32.75 -16.35 -27.13
N VAL A 351 -33.92 -15.80 -27.43
CA VAL A 351 -34.91 -15.42 -26.42
C VAL A 351 -36.24 -16.09 -26.72
N GLY A 352 -36.73 -16.87 -25.78
CA GLY A 352 -38.08 -17.42 -25.77
C GLY A 352 -38.97 -16.61 -24.85
N LYS A 353 -40.08 -16.09 -25.37
CA LYS A 353 -41.14 -15.46 -24.58
C LYS A 353 -42.43 -16.28 -24.69
N LYS A 354 -43.46 -15.90 -23.92
CA LYS A 354 -44.76 -16.57 -23.92
C LYS A 354 -45.41 -16.70 -25.29
N THR A 355 -45.26 -15.69 -26.15
CA THR A 355 -46.00 -15.57 -27.43
C THR A 355 -45.12 -15.72 -28.68
N TYR A 356 -43.81 -15.48 -28.56
CA TYR A 356 -42.85 -15.59 -29.66
C TYR A 356 -41.47 -16.01 -29.16
N GLU A 357 -40.68 -16.55 -30.07
CA GLU A 357 -39.24 -16.76 -29.89
C GLU A 357 -38.48 -15.99 -30.98
N TYR A 358 -37.26 -15.54 -30.66
CA TYR A 358 -36.36 -15.02 -31.67
C TYR A 358 -34.90 -15.45 -31.43
N LEU A 359 -34.17 -15.51 -32.53
CA LEU A 359 -32.73 -15.69 -32.60
C LEU A 359 -32.10 -14.42 -33.16
N LYS A 360 -31.10 -13.90 -32.47
CA LYS A 360 -30.23 -12.82 -32.94
C LYS A 360 -28.84 -13.39 -33.20
N LEU A 361 -28.30 -13.11 -34.37
CA LEU A 361 -26.88 -13.22 -34.65
C LEU A 361 -26.37 -11.81 -34.93
N GLY A 362 -25.43 -11.34 -34.13
CA GLY A 362 -24.92 -9.98 -34.28
C GLY A 362 -23.42 -9.85 -34.13
N SER A 363 -22.95 -8.68 -34.50
CA SER A 363 -21.57 -8.24 -34.36
C SER A 363 -21.55 -6.83 -33.79
N GLU A 364 -20.64 -6.61 -32.86
CA GLU A 364 -20.40 -5.31 -32.23
C GLU A 364 -18.98 -4.85 -32.58
N PHE A 365 -18.86 -3.60 -33.02
CA PHE A 365 -17.58 -2.93 -33.21
C PHE A 365 -17.56 -1.70 -32.33
N GLY A 366 -16.57 -1.59 -31.47
CA GLY A 366 -16.42 -0.46 -30.55
C GLY A 366 -15.05 0.18 -30.67
N VAL A 367 -14.99 1.49 -30.49
CA VAL A 367 -13.75 2.22 -30.29
C VAL A 367 -13.91 3.13 -29.09
N GLU A 368 -12.93 3.15 -28.19
CA GLU A 368 -12.90 4.03 -27.03
C GLU A 368 -11.56 4.75 -26.93
N LYS A 369 -11.61 6.05 -26.62
CA LYS A 369 -10.43 6.89 -26.37
C LYS A 369 -10.57 7.60 -25.04
N GLU A 370 -9.61 7.36 -24.17
CA GLU A 370 -9.42 8.13 -22.94
C GLU A 370 -8.90 9.54 -23.30
N LEU A 371 -9.64 10.59 -22.94
CA LEU A 371 -9.24 11.98 -23.13
C LEU A 371 -8.51 12.52 -21.90
N THR A 372 -8.94 12.11 -20.72
CA THR A 372 -8.34 12.39 -19.40
C THR A 372 -8.58 11.19 -18.50
N GLU A 373 -7.96 11.15 -17.32
CA GLU A 373 -8.19 10.11 -16.30
C GLU A 373 -9.66 9.96 -15.85
N ARG A 374 -10.51 10.95 -16.17
CA ARG A 374 -11.93 10.97 -15.77
C ARG A 374 -12.90 11.00 -16.94
N VAL A 375 -12.40 11.12 -18.16
CA VAL A 375 -13.24 11.33 -19.35
C VAL A 375 -12.73 10.43 -20.47
N SER A 376 -13.58 9.51 -20.92
CA SER A 376 -13.41 8.78 -22.17
C SER A 376 -14.55 9.11 -23.14
N VAL A 377 -14.27 8.92 -24.42
CA VAL A 377 -15.27 8.97 -25.50
C VAL A 377 -15.24 7.61 -26.17
N PHE A 378 -16.41 7.01 -26.36
CA PHE A 378 -16.55 5.76 -27.07
C PHE A 378 -17.65 5.85 -28.12
N GLU A 379 -17.51 5.04 -29.15
CA GLU A 379 -18.48 4.87 -30.24
C GLU A 379 -18.63 3.39 -30.48
N THR A 380 -19.87 2.90 -30.55
CA THR A 380 -20.17 1.50 -30.84
C THR A 380 -21.14 1.37 -32.01
N CYS A 381 -20.91 0.35 -32.83
CA CYS A 381 -21.78 -0.03 -33.93
C CYS A 381 -22.20 -1.49 -33.72
N ASP A 382 -23.50 -1.70 -33.49
CA ASP A 382 -24.11 -3.02 -33.41
C ASP A 382 -24.87 -3.31 -34.71
N MET A 383 -24.62 -4.49 -35.28
CA MET A 383 -25.33 -5.01 -36.43
C MET A 383 -25.85 -6.39 -36.09
N ALA A 384 -27.16 -6.58 -36.17
CA ALA A 384 -27.80 -7.84 -35.83
C ALA A 384 -28.79 -8.29 -36.91
N ARG A 385 -28.81 -9.59 -37.17
CA ARG A 385 -29.88 -10.25 -37.91
C ARG A 385 -30.79 -10.99 -36.93
N VAL A 386 -32.08 -10.68 -37.00
CA VAL A 386 -33.12 -11.25 -36.15
C VAL A 386 -33.95 -12.23 -36.97
N TRP A 387 -34.16 -13.44 -36.46
CA TRP A 387 -35.18 -14.37 -36.94
C TRP A 387 -36.18 -14.59 -35.83
N ALA A 388 -37.45 -14.27 -36.07
CA ALA A 388 -38.50 -14.41 -35.08
C ALA A 388 -39.61 -15.35 -35.58
N LYS A 389 -40.29 -16.01 -34.65
CA LYS A 389 -41.42 -16.89 -34.91
C LYS A 389 -42.43 -16.79 -33.77
N GLY A 390 -43.72 -16.78 -34.10
CA GLY A 390 -44.81 -16.69 -33.13
C GLY A 390 -45.68 -15.46 -33.39
N ASP A 391 -46.42 -15.04 -32.37
CA ASP A 391 -47.23 -13.83 -32.43
C ASP A 391 -46.36 -12.60 -32.13
N LEU A 392 -46.17 -11.76 -33.16
CA LEU A 392 -45.25 -10.63 -33.14
C LEU A 392 -45.92 -9.28 -32.90
N GLU A 393 -47.24 -9.24 -32.68
CA GLU A 393 -47.98 -7.98 -32.46
C GLU A 393 -47.40 -7.14 -31.30
N ASP A 394 -46.89 -7.80 -30.26
CA ASP A 394 -46.27 -7.18 -29.09
C ASP A 394 -44.72 -7.18 -29.11
N SER A 395 -44.09 -7.58 -30.23
CA SER A 395 -42.64 -7.80 -30.28
C SER A 395 -41.82 -6.51 -30.45
N GLY A 396 -42.42 -5.45 -30.98
CA GLY A 396 -41.69 -4.22 -31.36
C GLY A 396 -40.62 -4.44 -32.45
N LEU A 397 -40.61 -5.60 -33.10
CA LEU A 397 -39.73 -5.96 -34.22
C LEU A 397 -40.41 -5.55 -35.52
N GLU A 398 -39.76 -4.68 -36.30
CA GLU A 398 -40.21 -4.31 -37.66
C GLU A 398 -39.51 -5.19 -38.71
N GLU A 399 -40.18 -5.48 -39.82
CA GLU A 399 -39.55 -6.17 -40.96
C GLU A 399 -38.52 -5.26 -41.65
N GLY A 400 -37.21 -5.51 -41.46
CA GLY A 400 -36.12 -4.81 -42.15
C GLY A 400 -34.81 -4.73 -41.34
N PRO A 401 -33.67 -4.35 -41.95
CA PRO A 401 -32.42 -4.16 -41.22
C PRO A 401 -32.51 -2.96 -40.25
N ARG A 402 -32.17 -3.16 -38.98
CA ARG A 402 -31.95 -2.07 -38.00
C ARG A 402 -30.47 -1.81 -37.83
N TYR A 403 -30.08 -0.54 -37.95
CA TYR A 403 -28.76 -0.05 -37.59
C TYR A 403 -28.94 0.86 -36.37
N THR A 404 -28.31 0.53 -35.25
CA THR A 404 -28.28 1.39 -34.06
C THR A 404 -26.86 1.87 -33.85
N THR A 405 -26.67 3.18 -33.94
CA THR A 405 -25.44 3.90 -33.55
C THR A 405 -25.79 4.67 -32.29
N SER A 406 -25.03 4.47 -31.21
CA SER A 406 -25.23 5.15 -29.93
C SER A 406 -23.99 5.88 -29.49
#